data_AF-A0A2V6IGC6-F1
#
_entry.id   AF-A0A2V6IGC6-F1
#
_cell.length_a   1.000
_cell.length_b   1.000
_cell.length_c   1.000
_cell.angle_alpha   90.00
_cell.angle_beta   90.00
_cell.angle_gamma   90.00
#
_symmetry.space_group_name_H-M   'P 1'
#
loop_
_entity.id
_entity.type
_entity.pdbx_description
1 polymer ?
#
loop_
_entity_poly.entity_id
_entity_poly.type
_entity_poly.pdbx_seq_one_letter_code
_entity_poly.pdbx_strand_id
1 'polypeptide(L)'
;MPLSYLSPKTEVRESKIHGRGLFATADIAKDEVIAVKGGHIISRKQLREKVTPQLGPVEIQIGEDLFIAPVTEDEREGSMLYSNHSCDANLGMRGEITFVAMRNIRAGEELTHDWATTDDDDYSIACKCGSPKCREILSGKDWQRPELQQRYAGYFSAYLARKIAAGRDATEPTN
;
A
#
# COMPACT_ATOMS: atom_id res chain seq x y z
N MET A 1 12.29 -13.06 -14.90
CA MET A 1 10.85 -12.80 -14.66
C MET A 1 10.77 -11.71 -13.60
N PRO A 2 9.81 -10.76 -13.69
CA PRO A 2 9.64 -9.76 -12.64
C PRO A 2 9.29 -10.44 -11.31
N LEU A 3 9.70 -9.84 -10.20
CA LEU A 3 9.40 -10.35 -8.86
C LEU A 3 7.92 -10.15 -8.53
N SER A 4 7.40 -8.97 -8.85
CA SER A 4 6.01 -8.62 -8.64
C SER A 4 5.17 -8.91 -9.89
N TYR A 5 3.92 -9.31 -9.66
CA TYR A 5 2.91 -9.35 -10.72
C TYR A 5 2.25 -7.98 -10.84
N LEU A 6 2.04 -7.53 -12.08
CA LEU A 6 1.17 -6.41 -12.43
C LEU A 6 0.15 -6.88 -13.47
N SER A 7 -1.10 -6.46 -13.31
CA SER A 7 -2.16 -6.78 -14.25
C SER A 7 -1.84 -6.25 -15.65
N PRO A 8 -2.16 -7.01 -16.73
CA PRO A 8 -1.96 -6.55 -18.10
C PRO A 8 -2.84 -5.34 -18.47
N LYS A 9 -3.83 -5.00 -17.63
CA LYS A 9 -4.64 -3.78 -17.76
C LYS A 9 -3.96 -2.55 -17.14
N THR A 10 -2.65 -2.60 -16.92
CA THR A 10 -1.91 -1.52 -16.28
C THR A 10 -0.66 -1.16 -17.05
N GLU A 11 -0.22 0.08 -16.89
CA GLU A 11 1.08 0.53 -17.36
C GLU A 11 1.66 1.59 -16.43
N VAL A 12 2.98 1.77 -16.50
CA VAL A 12 3.70 2.77 -15.70
C VAL A 12 3.88 4.03 -16.54
N ARG A 13 3.49 5.18 -16.01
CA ARG A 13 3.64 6.50 -16.65
C ARG A 13 4.19 7.51 -15.66
N GLU A 14 4.55 8.70 -16.13
CA GLU A 14 4.78 9.84 -15.25
C GLU A 14 3.50 10.18 -14.46
N SER A 15 3.66 10.42 -13.16
CA SER A 15 2.57 10.74 -12.26
C SER A 15 2.65 12.19 -11.80
N LYS A 16 1.47 12.83 -11.70
CA LYS A 16 1.33 14.15 -11.09
C LYS A 16 1.45 14.11 -9.56
N ILE A 17 1.28 12.95 -8.95
CA ILE A 17 1.42 12.75 -7.51
C ILE A 17 2.91 12.68 -7.16
N HIS A 18 3.62 11.73 -7.75
CA HIS A 18 5.04 11.53 -7.49
C HIS A 18 5.72 10.68 -8.57
N GLY A 19 6.76 11.20 -9.21
CA GLY A 19 7.64 10.46 -10.12
C GLY A 19 6.89 9.63 -11.17
N ARG A 20 6.89 8.31 -10.99
CA ARG A 20 6.15 7.34 -11.81
C ARG A 20 4.95 6.78 -11.04
N GLY A 21 3.84 6.59 -11.73
CA GLY A 21 2.62 5.96 -11.20
C GLY A 21 2.14 4.81 -12.07
N LEU A 22 1.34 3.92 -11.49
CA LEU A 22 0.64 2.85 -12.18
C LEU A 22 -0.72 3.36 -12.65
N PHE A 23 -1.07 3.15 -13.92
CA PHE A 23 -2.32 3.63 -14.52
C PHE A 23 -3.09 2.48 -15.14
N ALA A 24 -4.42 2.57 -15.10
CA ALA A 24 -5.30 1.65 -15.83
C ALA A 24 -5.22 1.91 -17.34
N THR A 25 -5.04 0.86 -18.14
CA THR A 25 -5.09 0.91 -19.61
C THR A 25 -6.43 0.47 -20.19
N ALA A 26 -7.24 -0.19 -19.37
CA ALA A 26 -8.60 -0.63 -19.67
C ALA A 26 -9.48 -0.49 -18.43
N ASP A 27 -10.79 -0.61 -18.60
CA ASP A 27 -11.72 -0.68 -17.47
C ASP A 27 -11.42 -1.93 -16.61
N ILE A 28 -11.37 -1.71 -15.30
CA ILE A 28 -11.05 -2.68 -14.26
C ILE A 28 -12.30 -2.80 -13.38
N ALA A 29 -12.82 -4.00 -13.23
CA ALA A 29 -13.91 -4.28 -12.33
C ALA A 29 -13.43 -4.30 -10.87
N LYS A 30 -14.35 -4.00 -9.96
CA LYS A 30 -14.16 -4.21 -8.53
C LYS A 30 -13.66 -5.63 -8.24
N ASP A 31 -12.77 -5.76 -7.26
CA ASP A 31 -12.16 -7.00 -6.76
C ASP A 31 -11.17 -7.69 -7.72
N GLU A 32 -10.93 -7.13 -8.92
CA GLU A 32 -9.85 -7.57 -9.81
C GLU A 32 -8.48 -7.38 -9.14
N VAL A 33 -7.57 -8.34 -9.34
CA VAL A 33 -6.19 -8.26 -8.87
C VAL A 33 -5.39 -7.35 -9.77
N ILE A 34 -4.80 -6.32 -9.17
CA ILE A 34 -4.00 -5.32 -9.86
C ILE A 34 -2.53 -5.62 -9.73
N ALA A 35 -2.09 -5.97 -8.52
CA ALA A 35 -0.71 -6.29 -8.26
C ALA A 35 -0.59 -7.36 -7.17
N VAL A 36 0.49 -8.14 -7.25
CA VAL A 36 0.96 -8.99 -6.14
C VAL A 36 2.42 -8.64 -5.90
N LYS A 37 2.71 -8.12 -4.71
CA LYS A 37 4.08 -7.74 -4.34
C LYS A 37 4.94 -8.99 -4.21
N GLY A 38 6.05 -9.03 -4.95
CA GLY A 38 7.10 -10.02 -4.79
C GLY A 38 8.37 -9.40 -4.24
N GLY A 39 9.22 -10.25 -3.65
CA GLY A 39 10.46 -9.87 -3.01
C GLY A 39 10.86 -10.87 -1.94
N HIS A 40 11.82 -10.48 -1.12
CA HIS A 40 12.31 -11.24 0.01
C HIS A 40 11.63 -10.80 1.29
N ILE A 41 11.31 -11.75 2.17
CA ILE A 41 10.84 -11.45 3.52
C ILE A 41 12.05 -11.09 4.37
N ILE A 42 12.06 -9.86 4.89
CA ILE A 42 13.15 -9.31 5.70
C ILE A 42 12.61 -8.68 6.98
N SER A 43 13.45 -8.62 8.01
CA SER A 43 13.10 -7.92 9.24
C SER A 43 13.21 -6.41 9.09
N ARG A 44 12.56 -5.64 9.97
CA ARG A 44 12.72 -4.18 10.04
C ARG A 44 14.18 -3.76 10.19
N LYS A 45 14.96 -4.52 10.99
CA LYS A 45 16.39 -4.29 11.17
C LYS A 45 17.14 -4.44 9.85
N GLN A 46 16.90 -5.52 9.12
CA GLN A 46 17.53 -5.74 7.80
C GLN A 46 17.11 -4.66 6.79
N LEU A 47 15.83 -4.29 6.78
CA LEU A 47 15.31 -3.21 5.94
C LEU A 47 16.07 -1.91 6.20
N ARG A 48 16.09 -1.44 7.46
CA ARG A 48 16.71 -0.16 7.85
C ARG A 48 18.22 -0.12 7.70
N GLU A 49 18.92 -1.21 8.05
CA GLU A 49 20.39 -1.24 8.05
C GLU A 49 20.99 -1.57 6.68
N LYS A 50 20.26 -2.33 5.83
CA LYS A 50 20.84 -2.88 4.59
C LYS A 50 20.11 -2.43 3.33
N VAL A 51 18.78 -2.41 3.33
CA VAL A 51 17.98 -2.22 2.11
C VAL A 51 17.68 -0.74 1.86
N THR A 52 17.03 -0.05 2.81
CA THR A 52 16.62 1.35 2.66
C THR A 52 17.77 2.31 2.33
N PRO A 53 18.98 2.19 2.93
CA PRO A 53 20.09 3.08 2.57
C PRO A 53 20.53 2.98 1.12
N GLN A 54 20.27 1.85 0.46
CA GLN A 54 20.69 1.58 -0.91
C GLN A 54 19.55 1.80 -1.91
N LEU A 55 18.34 1.31 -1.61
CA LEU A 55 17.24 1.25 -2.57
C LEU A 55 16.13 2.29 -2.31
N GLY A 56 16.17 2.96 -1.16
CA GLY A 56 15.09 3.81 -0.67
C GLY A 56 13.89 3.00 -0.16
N PRO A 57 12.69 3.62 -0.05
CA PRO A 57 11.46 2.93 0.33
C PRO A 57 10.95 2.08 -0.85
N VAL A 58 11.06 0.76 -0.72
CA VAL A 58 10.75 -0.24 -1.76
C VAL A 58 9.95 -1.43 -1.23
N GLU A 59 9.62 -1.39 0.05
CA GLU A 59 8.97 -2.43 0.84
C GLU A 59 7.44 -2.30 0.88
N ILE A 60 6.79 -3.39 1.28
CA ILE A 60 5.44 -3.38 1.88
C ILE A 60 5.56 -4.09 3.23
N GLN A 61 4.96 -3.53 4.27
CA GLN A 61 4.89 -4.18 5.59
C GLN A 61 3.86 -5.30 5.57
N ILE A 62 4.24 -6.47 6.09
CA ILE A 62 3.40 -7.69 6.10
C ILE A 62 3.24 -8.29 7.50
N GLY A 63 3.72 -7.59 8.53
CA GLY A 63 3.66 -7.96 9.94
C GLY A 63 4.36 -6.93 10.82
N GLU A 64 4.40 -7.16 12.14
CA GLU A 64 4.98 -6.22 13.11
C GLU A 64 6.44 -5.84 12.78
N ASP A 65 7.26 -6.85 12.49
CA ASP A 65 8.69 -6.70 12.19
C ASP A 65 9.06 -7.28 10.82
N LEU A 66 8.09 -7.57 9.95
CA LEU A 66 8.30 -8.26 8.68
C LEU A 66 7.87 -7.41 7.49
N PHE A 67 8.71 -7.42 6.46
CA PHE A 67 8.55 -6.65 5.23
C PHE A 67 8.83 -7.54 4.03
N ILE A 68 8.20 -7.23 2.89
CA ILE A 68 8.56 -7.79 1.59
C ILE A 68 9.18 -6.71 0.71
N ALA A 69 10.40 -6.93 0.23
CA ALA A 69 11.17 -5.94 -0.54
C ALA A 69 12.14 -6.61 -1.53
N PRO A 70 12.57 -5.92 -2.60
CA PRO A 70 13.81 -6.28 -3.30
C PRO A 70 15.00 -6.03 -2.37
N VAL A 71 16.08 -6.80 -2.51
CA VAL A 71 17.29 -6.64 -1.67
C VAL A 71 18.53 -6.25 -2.46
N THR A 72 18.41 -6.15 -3.79
CA THR A 72 19.46 -5.68 -4.70
C THR A 72 18.90 -4.66 -5.71
N GLU A 73 19.79 -3.89 -6.35
CA GLU A 73 19.38 -2.91 -7.37
C GLU A 73 18.77 -3.60 -8.61
N ASP A 74 19.33 -4.73 -9.04
CA ASP A 74 18.83 -5.49 -10.19
C ASP A 74 17.39 -6.01 -9.99
N GLU A 75 17.01 -6.28 -8.73
CA GLU A 75 15.66 -6.70 -8.36
C GLU A 75 14.67 -5.53 -8.27
N ARG A 76 15.16 -4.30 -8.14
CA ARG A 76 14.36 -3.13 -7.77
C ARG A 76 13.22 -2.91 -8.76
N GLU A 77 13.54 -2.72 -10.04
CA GLU A 77 12.54 -2.44 -11.08
C GLU A 77 11.48 -3.55 -11.18
N GLY A 78 11.90 -4.82 -11.08
CA GLY A 78 10.99 -5.97 -11.15
C GLY A 78 10.10 -6.16 -9.92
N SER A 79 10.40 -5.51 -8.79
CA SER A 79 9.60 -5.57 -7.55
C SER A 79 8.67 -4.36 -7.37
N MET A 80 8.98 -3.23 -7.99
CA MET A 80 8.20 -1.99 -7.84
C MET A 80 6.77 -2.15 -8.36
N LEU A 81 5.79 -1.66 -7.58
CA LEU A 81 4.38 -1.66 -7.98
C LEU A 81 3.94 -0.34 -8.62
N TYR A 82 4.71 0.74 -8.44
CA TYR A 82 4.37 2.09 -8.87
C TYR A 82 3.01 2.60 -8.38
N SER A 83 2.44 1.98 -7.34
CA SER A 83 1.22 2.47 -6.71
C SER A 83 1.56 3.59 -5.74
N ASN A 84 1.30 4.82 -6.15
CA ASN A 84 1.47 6.00 -5.31
C ASN A 84 0.40 6.07 -4.22
N HIS A 85 0.67 6.93 -3.24
CA HIS A 85 -0.28 7.28 -2.21
C HIS A 85 -1.44 8.15 -2.73
N SER A 86 -2.67 7.85 -2.31
CA SER A 86 -3.78 8.82 -2.32
C SER A 86 -4.64 8.67 -1.06
N CYS A 87 -5.10 9.79 -0.50
CA CYS A 87 -6.07 9.80 0.63
C CYS A 87 -7.51 9.44 0.18
N ASP A 88 -7.74 9.37 -1.14
CA ASP A 88 -8.97 8.86 -1.75
C ASP A 88 -8.58 7.78 -2.77
N ALA A 89 -7.94 6.72 -2.26
CA ALA A 89 -7.39 5.63 -3.04
C ALA A 89 -8.47 4.78 -3.72
N ASN A 90 -8.08 4.09 -4.80
CA ASN A 90 -8.94 3.15 -5.53
C ASN A 90 -8.49 1.69 -5.42
N LEU A 91 -7.29 1.44 -4.88
CA LEU A 91 -6.79 0.11 -4.51
C LEU A 91 -6.85 -0.13 -3.01
N GLY A 92 -7.03 -1.40 -2.65
CA GLY A 92 -7.02 -1.91 -1.29
C GLY A 92 -6.31 -3.26 -1.21
N MET A 93 -6.07 -3.74 0.01
CA MET A 93 -5.37 -5.00 0.25
C MET A 93 -6.33 -6.20 0.32
N ARG A 94 -5.87 -7.35 -0.18
CA ARG A 94 -6.46 -8.66 0.07
C ARG A 94 -5.36 -9.61 0.57
N GLY A 95 -5.37 -9.91 1.87
CA GLY A 95 -4.25 -10.60 2.52
C GLY A 95 -3.12 -9.62 2.83
N GLU A 96 -1.85 -10.05 2.73
CA GLU A 96 -0.70 -9.21 3.10
C GLU A 96 -0.04 -8.52 1.90
N ILE A 97 -0.17 -9.05 0.67
CA ILE A 97 0.64 -8.63 -0.49
C ILE A 97 -0.14 -8.45 -1.81
N THR A 98 -1.44 -8.72 -1.82
CA THR A 98 -2.28 -8.59 -3.03
C THR A 98 -3.04 -7.28 -3.01
N PHE A 99 -2.90 -6.48 -4.06
CA PHE A 99 -3.63 -5.24 -4.27
C PHE A 99 -4.80 -5.50 -5.23
N VAL A 100 -5.99 -5.07 -4.82
CA VAL A 100 -7.25 -5.25 -5.56
C VAL A 100 -7.97 -3.93 -5.76
N ALA A 101 -8.78 -3.83 -6.80
CA ALA A 101 -9.62 -2.66 -7.02
C ALA A 101 -10.79 -2.62 -6.02
N MET A 102 -10.94 -1.54 -5.27
CA MET A 102 -12.04 -1.39 -4.28
C MET A 102 -13.39 -1.00 -4.91
N ARG A 103 -13.34 -0.55 -6.16
CA ARG A 103 -14.47 -0.15 -7.00
C ARG A 103 -14.15 -0.44 -8.46
N ASN A 104 -15.12 -0.23 -9.35
CA ASN A 104 -14.82 -0.16 -10.78
C ASN A 104 -13.92 1.06 -11.06
N ILE A 105 -12.89 0.86 -11.87
CA ILE A 105 -11.88 1.85 -12.25
C ILE A 105 -11.90 1.97 -13.78
N ARG A 106 -11.97 3.19 -14.28
CA ARG A 106 -11.95 3.52 -15.70
C ARG A 106 -10.53 3.51 -16.24
N ALA A 107 -10.39 3.18 -17.53
CA ALA A 107 -9.15 3.40 -18.24
C ALA A 107 -8.65 4.85 -18.06
N GLY A 108 -7.35 5.01 -17.81
CA GLY A 108 -6.68 6.29 -17.60
C GLY A 108 -6.62 6.77 -16.14
N GLU A 109 -7.35 6.15 -15.21
CA GLU A 109 -7.21 6.47 -13.78
C GLU A 109 -5.85 5.98 -13.23
N GLU A 110 -5.24 6.78 -12.33
CA GLU A 110 -4.05 6.36 -11.58
C GLU A 110 -4.46 5.38 -10.47
N LEU A 111 -3.72 4.29 -10.34
CA LEU A 111 -3.96 3.19 -9.42
C LEU A 111 -3.17 3.42 -8.14
N THR A 112 -3.86 3.88 -7.10
CA THR A 112 -3.27 4.36 -5.85
C THR A 112 -3.81 3.57 -4.68
N HIS A 113 -3.00 3.40 -3.64
CA HIS A 113 -3.43 2.84 -2.36
C HIS A 113 -3.19 3.87 -1.25
N ASP A 114 -3.98 3.74 -0.19
CA ASP A 114 -3.80 4.54 1.01
C ASP A 114 -2.83 3.80 1.94
N TRP A 115 -1.74 4.45 2.35
CA TRP A 115 -0.72 3.83 3.21
C TRP A 115 -1.28 3.45 4.59
N ALA A 116 -2.41 4.04 5.01
CA ALA A 116 -3.12 3.57 6.20
C ALA A 116 -3.58 2.09 6.08
N THR A 117 -3.68 1.54 4.87
CA THR A 117 -4.07 0.15 4.64
C THR A 117 -2.91 -0.84 4.70
N THR A 118 -1.66 -0.36 4.77
CA THR A 118 -0.45 -1.18 4.70
C THR A 118 0.54 -0.93 5.82
N ASP A 119 0.63 0.29 6.34
CA ASP A 119 1.75 0.74 7.15
C ASP A 119 1.41 0.75 8.64
N ASP A 120 2.36 0.27 9.45
CA ASP A 120 2.44 0.51 10.89
C ASP A 120 3.88 0.85 11.27
N ASP A 121 4.22 2.13 11.16
CA ASP A 121 5.58 2.64 11.39
C ASP A 121 5.56 4.05 12.01
N ASP A 122 6.74 4.53 12.40
CA ASP A 122 6.95 5.79 13.09
C ASP A 122 7.50 6.84 12.12
N TYR A 123 6.63 7.33 11.23
CA TYR A 123 6.94 8.46 10.35
C TYR A 123 5.81 9.50 10.34
N SER A 124 6.16 10.71 9.91
CA SER A 124 5.22 11.77 9.58
C SER A 124 5.75 12.54 8.37
N ILE A 125 4.96 12.64 7.29
CA ILE A 125 5.36 13.31 6.06
C ILE A 125 4.23 14.15 5.45
N ALA A 126 4.58 15.20 4.72
CA ALA A 126 3.61 16.01 3.99
C ALA A 126 3.03 15.24 2.79
N CYS A 127 1.70 15.18 2.69
CA CYS A 127 0.97 14.56 1.60
C CYS A 127 0.81 15.53 0.43
N LYS A 128 1.07 15.05 -0.79
CA LYS A 128 0.91 15.80 -2.05
C LYS A 128 0.00 15.09 -3.05
N CYS A 129 -0.89 14.22 -2.60
CA CYS A 129 -1.73 13.42 -3.49
C CYS A 129 -2.76 14.21 -4.31
N GLY A 130 -3.02 15.48 -3.95
CA GLY A 130 -3.94 16.35 -4.69
C GLY A 130 -5.43 16.00 -4.56
N SER A 131 -5.79 14.98 -3.77
CA SER A 131 -7.19 14.65 -3.50
C SER A 131 -7.90 15.78 -2.74
N PRO A 132 -9.19 16.07 -3.01
CA PRO A 132 -10.00 16.95 -2.16
C PRO A 132 -10.15 16.44 -0.71
N LYS A 133 -9.88 15.15 -0.48
CA LYS A 133 -9.87 14.51 0.84
C LYS A 133 -8.46 14.33 1.39
N CYS A 134 -7.48 15.09 0.89
CA CYS A 134 -6.09 15.01 1.33
C CYS A 134 -6.00 15.26 2.84
N ARG A 135 -5.22 14.42 3.54
CA ARG A 135 -4.95 14.58 4.98
C ARG A 135 -3.87 15.61 5.30
N GLU A 136 -3.20 16.15 4.28
CA GLU A 136 -2.06 17.07 4.34
C GLU A 136 -0.80 16.49 4.99
N ILE A 137 -0.95 15.67 6.03
CA ILE A 137 0.11 14.94 6.71
C ILE A 137 -0.30 13.46 6.77
N LEU A 138 0.62 12.59 6.34
CA LEU A 138 0.50 11.14 6.48
C LEU A 138 1.33 10.69 7.67
N SER A 139 0.80 9.74 8.42
CA SER A 139 1.52 9.06 9.50
C SER A 139 1.48 7.55 9.29
N GLY A 140 2.55 6.86 9.68
CA GLY A 140 2.56 5.40 9.73
C GLY A 140 1.59 4.82 10.77
N LYS A 141 0.91 5.66 11.57
CA LYS A 141 -0.16 5.25 12.50
C LYS A 141 -1.56 5.62 12.02
N ASP A 142 -1.72 6.07 10.78
CA ASP A 142 -3.03 6.49 10.25
C ASP A 142 -4.08 5.37 10.27
N TRP A 143 -3.67 4.09 10.25
CA TRP A 143 -4.57 2.94 10.38
C TRP A 143 -5.42 2.95 11.65
N GLN A 144 -5.00 3.68 12.68
CA GLN A 144 -5.73 3.80 13.96
C GLN A 144 -6.93 4.75 13.87
N ARG A 145 -7.04 5.55 12.81
CA ARG A 145 -8.08 6.57 12.66
C ARG A 145 -9.44 5.94 12.34
N PRO A 146 -10.49 6.12 13.18
CA PRO A 146 -11.78 5.46 13.00
C PRO A 146 -12.42 5.68 11.63
N GLU A 147 -12.29 6.89 11.07
CA GLU A 147 -12.83 7.23 9.75
C GLU A 147 -12.13 6.49 8.61
N LEU A 148 -10.83 6.18 8.75
CA LEU A 148 -10.09 5.39 7.77
C LEU A 148 -10.40 3.90 7.93
N GLN A 149 -10.56 3.42 9.17
CA GLN A 149 -11.03 2.06 9.44
C GLN A 149 -12.41 1.81 8.84
N GLN A 150 -13.31 2.78 8.93
CA GLN A 150 -14.64 2.68 8.31
C GLN A 150 -14.54 2.74 6.78
N ARG A 151 -13.75 3.68 6.24
CA ARG A 151 -13.61 3.87 4.78
C ARG A 151 -13.02 2.64 4.09
N TYR A 152 -11.99 2.04 4.67
CA TYR A 152 -11.25 0.91 4.09
C TYR A 152 -11.60 -0.43 4.75
N ALA A 153 -12.77 -0.53 5.39
CA ALA A 153 -13.23 -1.76 6.00
C ALA A 153 -13.20 -2.92 4.97
N GLY A 154 -12.47 -3.99 5.30
CA GLY A 154 -12.26 -5.14 4.41
C GLY A 154 -11.08 -5.02 3.44
N TYR A 155 -10.35 -3.90 3.43
CA TYR A 155 -9.23 -3.63 2.52
C TYR A 155 -7.92 -3.26 3.22
N PHE A 156 -7.82 -3.45 4.53
CA PHE A 156 -6.54 -3.40 5.25
C PHE A 156 -5.74 -4.67 4.99
N SER A 157 -4.40 -4.57 5.06
CA SER A 157 -3.55 -5.76 5.17
C SER A 157 -4.05 -6.66 6.31
N ALA A 158 -3.90 -7.97 6.14
CA ALA A 158 -4.46 -8.91 7.11
C ALA A 158 -3.85 -8.73 8.51
N TYR A 159 -2.59 -8.30 8.63
CA TYR A 159 -2.01 -7.97 9.93
C TYR A 159 -2.64 -6.73 10.56
N LEU A 160 -2.87 -5.66 9.82
CA LEU A 160 -3.53 -4.45 10.34
C LEU A 160 -5.00 -4.74 10.70
N ALA A 161 -5.71 -5.53 9.90
CA ALA A 161 -7.07 -5.93 10.20
C ALA A 161 -7.16 -6.65 11.56
N ARG A 162 -6.20 -7.53 11.88
CA ARG A 162 -6.10 -8.16 13.20
C ARG A 162 -5.85 -7.16 14.33
N LYS A 163 -4.95 -6.18 14.13
CA LYS A 163 -4.69 -5.14 15.14
C LYS A 163 -5.91 -4.27 15.40
N ILE A 164 -6.63 -3.89 14.34
CA ILE A 164 -7.87 -3.12 14.44
C ILE A 164 -8.93 -3.89 15.23
N ALA A 165 -9.11 -5.18 14.95
CA ALA A 165 -10.06 -6.02 15.68
C ALA A 165 -9.69 -6.12 17.17
N ALA A 166 -8.43 -6.43 17.49
CA ALA A 166 -7.96 -6.52 18.87
C ALA A 166 -8.09 -5.18 19.65
N GLY A 167 -7.90 -4.04 18.97
CA GLY A 167 -8.08 -2.73 19.56
C GLY A 167 -9.54 -2.40 19.89
N ARG A 168 -10.51 -2.95 19.13
CA ARG A 168 -11.95 -2.80 19.42
C ARG A 168 -12.35 -3.62 20.63
N ASP A 169 -11.90 -4.87 20.71
CA ASP A 169 -12.20 -5.77 21.82
C ASP A 169 -11.66 -5.25 23.16
N ALA A 170 -10.54 -4.52 23.16
CA ALA A 170 -9.98 -3.88 24.35
C ALA A 170 -10.78 -2.66 24.83
N THR A 171 -11.65 -2.10 24.00
CA THR A 171 -12.48 -0.91 24.30
C THR A 171 -13.93 -1.23 24.62
N GLU A 172 -14.39 -2.46 24.38
CA GLU A 172 -15.72 -2.89 24.81
C GLU A 172 -15.68 -3.28 26.30
N PRO A 173 -16.51 -2.68 27.17
CA PRO A 173 -16.61 -3.12 28.55
C PRO A 173 -17.17 -4.54 28.59
N THR A 174 -16.49 -5.43 29.29
CA THR A 174 -17.03 -6.76 29.64
C THR A 174 -18.32 -6.56 30.42
N ASN A 175 -19.47 -6.86 29.79
CA ASN A 175 -20.77 -6.91 30.45
C ASN A 175 -20.79 -7.93 31.60
#